data_AF-A0A959UKN6-F1
#
_entry.id   AF-A0A959UKN6-F1
#
_cell.length_a   1.000
_cell.length_b   1.000
_cell.length_c   1.000
_cell.angle_alpha   90.00
_cell.angle_beta   90.00
_cell.angle_gamma   90.00
#
_symmetry.space_group_name_H-M   'P 1'
#
loop_
_entity.id
_entity.type
_entity.pdbx_description
1 polymer ?
#
loop_
_entity_poly.entity_id
_entity_poly.type
_entity_poly.pdbx_seq_one_letter_code
_entity_poly.pdbx_strand_id
1 'polypeptide(L)'
;MRRTTILLAGFLLMGSIMAQTNGVDQNLQYMKDNTTTVNTKKTNYRQTFSSGEENPFILSFSTIETKNGDEKIQTVNAMDLSPYLIKFEPDKELVEITAGVNGGKDLVKIVENGEIQNYDDGLLFYASGIEEARKLTDNLKKIVEYASEHTSEMMNVSDQKETILNNLSQGIKEVKVNDDVFIQSFSFDNQNNYIITFTLSEASGDEVEKYTLNAIDINPHKTEFTTSGNEVLITILTKGKDDLIAYNENGETKNYTNEIELHAASIEEARLLEAQLKKLTNLSEKEEAVDYSQYSFDRSASSLVDNIGKVVINEDAWEQKFEINPNDSLLITYSILSVSDGENKEFTVNAADLGKIPATFRADGNALFIDLKASGDKELIRLKEGPEDISYVSEFEVRAPDIETAREIAGAFTQFNQLAMEKMKQSTAFADPAEAENYLLNKVDKVVIETDTYLQSMEKNGDECLMRYNITDVSDDTRYNYEFNLKDLDIYKIQFNTKGSEAFVNIEVKGGNDLVKSYENGEVDKYTDGFQIKAKDVEQARKIETALRMVTEKCNGN
;
A
#
# COMPACT_ATOMS: atom_id res chain seq x y z
N MET A 1 -3.65 -0.91 -60.52
CA MET A 1 -5.12 -1.06 -60.30
C MET A 1 -5.36 -1.94 -59.07
N ARG A 2 -5.58 -1.34 -57.90
CA ARG A 2 -6.20 -2.00 -56.75
C ARG A 2 -7.19 -1.01 -56.16
N ARG A 3 -8.47 -1.41 -56.17
CA ARG A 3 -9.60 -0.56 -55.83
C ARG A 3 -9.72 -0.41 -54.32
N THR A 4 -9.72 0.84 -53.90
CA THR A 4 -10.19 1.36 -52.62
C THR A 4 -11.64 0.92 -52.39
N THR A 5 -11.92 0.33 -51.22
CA THR A 5 -13.29 0.12 -50.73
C THR A 5 -13.37 0.81 -49.37
N ILE A 6 -13.86 2.05 -49.36
CA ILE A 6 -14.22 2.78 -48.15
C ILE A 6 -15.65 2.34 -47.81
N LEU A 7 -15.81 1.66 -46.68
CA LEU A 7 -17.11 1.33 -46.12
C LEU A 7 -17.60 2.56 -45.34
N LEU A 8 -18.61 3.24 -45.88
CA LEU A 8 -19.31 4.34 -45.24
C LEU A 8 -20.72 3.83 -44.89
N ALA A 9 -20.93 3.49 -43.63
CA ALA A 9 -22.22 3.19 -42.99
C ALA A 9 -21.97 3.35 -41.49
N GLY A 10 -22.71 4.07 -40.67
CA GLY A 10 -24.05 4.65 -40.71
C GLY A 10 -24.54 4.74 -39.26
N PHE A 11 -25.57 5.56 -38.98
CA PHE A 11 -26.23 5.87 -37.69
C PHE A 11 -25.60 7.02 -36.90
N LEU A 12 -26.13 8.26 -36.89
CA LEU A 12 -27.53 8.74 -36.96
C LEU A 12 -28.35 8.38 -35.71
N LEU A 13 -27.90 8.89 -34.56
CA LEU A 13 -28.63 9.02 -33.28
C LEU A 13 -28.26 10.37 -32.63
N MET A 14 -28.69 11.50 -33.22
CA MET A 14 -28.65 12.82 -32.57
C MET A 14 -30.00 13.57 -32.71
N GLY A 15 -31.08 12.85 -33.04
CA GLY A 15 -32.38 13.46 -33.35
C GLY A 15 -33.27 13.79 -32.14
N SER A 16 -32.83 13.53 -30.91
CA SER A 16 -33.71 13.56 -29.72
C SER A 16 -33.34 14.61 -28.67
N ILE A 17 -32.16 15.25 -28.76
CA ILE A 17 -31.70 16.22 -27.75
C ILE A 17 -32.22 17.65 -28.05
N MET A 18 -32.53 17.98 -29.31
CA MET A 18 -32.88 19.36 -29.70
C MET A 18 -34.25 19.88 -29.22
N ALA A 19 -35.10 19.04 -28.62
CA ALA A 19 -36.43 19.47 -28.17
C ALA A 19 -36.45 19.95 -26.71
N GLN A 20 -35.56 19.45 -25.85
CA GLN A 20 -35.48 19.84 -24.42
C GLN A 20 -34.50 20.99 -24.16
N THR A 21 -33.51 21.23 -25.02
CA THR A 21 -32.59 22.38 -24.92
C THR A 21 -33.30 23.74 -25.02
N ASN A 22 -34.41 23.80 -25.76
CA ASN A 22 -35.16 25.04 -25.98
C ASN A 22 -35.67 25.70 -24.68
N GLY A 23 -35.86 24.94 -23.60
CA GLY A 23 -36.33 25.47 -22.32
C GLY A 23 -35.24 26.20 -21.53
N VAL A 24 -34.03 25.63 -21.46
CA VAL A 24 -32.94 26.22 -20.69
C VAL A 24 -32.31 27.41 -21.41
N ASP A 25 -32.22 27.35 -22.75
CA ASP A 25 -31.73 28.46 -23.58
C ASP A 25 -32.59 29.71 -23.40
N GLN A 26 -33.91 29.56 -23.28
CA GLN A 26 -34.82 30.67 -22.98
C GLN A 26 -34.58 31.28 -21.61
N ASN A 27 -34.29 30.45 -20.59
CA ASN A 27 -33.99 30.94 -19.25
C ASN A 27 -32.64 31.66 -19.23
N LEU A 28 -31.60 31.11 -19.89
CA LEU A 28 -30.28 31.74 -20.02
C LEU A 28 -30.38 33.09 -20.74
N GLN A 29 -31.13 33.13 -21.85
CA GLN A 29 -31.37 34.37 -22.58
C GLN A 29 -32.17 35.38 -21.74
N TYR A 30 -33.15 34.93 -20.96
CA TYR A 30 -33.88 35.79 -20.02
C TYR A 30 -32.94 36.40 -18.98
N MET A 31 -32.05 35.60 -18.38
CA MET A 31 -31.04 36.09 -17.43
C MET A 31 -30.14 37.16 -18.08
N LYS A 32 -29.70 36.92 -19.32
CA LYS A 32 -28.88 37.87 -20.08
C LYS A 32 -29.59 39.19 -20.35
N ASP A 33 -30.85 39.15 -20.76
CA ASP A 33 -31.62 40.34 -21.13
C ASP A 33 -32.11 41.16 -19.92
N ASN A 34 -32.23 40.53 -18.75
CA ASN A 34 -32.84 41.16 -17.56
C ASN A 34 -31.86 41.41 -16.41
N THR A 35 -30.62 40.88 -16.45
CA THR A 35 -29.58 41.26 -15.49
C THR A 35 -28.96 42.59 -15.93
N THR A 36 -29.57 43.70 -15.51
CA THR A 36 -29.25 45.05 -15.98
C THR A 36 -28.81 45.99 -14.86
N THR A 37 -28.73 47.30 -15.14
CA THR A 37 -28.29 48.31 -14.17
C THR A 37 -29.36 48.56 -13.11
N VAL A 38 -28.97 48.46 -11.83
CA VAL A 38 -29.84 48.77 -10.68
C VAL A 38 -29.38 50.08 -10.05
N ASN A 39 -30.30 51.03 -9.91
CA ASN A 39 -30.00 52.36 -9.37
C ASN A 39 -30.47 52.47 -7.92
N THR A 40 -29.60 53.00 -7.05
CA THR A 40 -29.96 53.42 -5.69
C THR A 40 -29.76 54.93 -5.56
N LYS A 41 -30.17 55.53 -4.44
CA LYS A 41 -29.91 56.94 -4.15
C LYS A 41 -28.43 57.25 -4.00
N LYS A 42 -27.58 56.27 -3.66
CA LYS A 42 -26.16 56.47 -3.34
C LYS A 42 -25.21 56.05 -4.46
N THR A 43 -25.58 55.02 -5.20
CA THR A 43 -24.72 54.38 -6.20
C THR A 43 -25.57 53.65 -7.24
N ASN A 44 -24.99 53.36 -8.39
CA ASN A 44 -25.59 52.48 -9.39
C ASN A 44 -24.70 51.25 -9.58
N TYR A 45 -25.32 50.07 -9.68
CA TYR A 45 -24.67 48.81 -9.96
C TYR A 45 -24.95 48.44 -11.41
N ARG A 46 -23.94 48.54 -12.27
CA ARG A 46 -24.05 48.06 -13.65
C ARG A 46 -23.73 46.58 -13.67
N GLN A 47 -24.70 45.76 -14.04
CA GLN A 47 -24.55 44.31 -14.03
C GLN A 47 -24.67 43.74 -15.43
N THR A 48 -23.98 42.63 -15.67
CA THR A 48 -24.11 41.84 -16.89
C THR A 48 -24.06 40.36 -16.56
N PHE A 49 -24.93 39.58 -17.18
CA PHE A 49 -24.91 38.13 -17.14
C PHE A 49 -24.37 37.55 -18.45
N SER A 50 -23.55 36.51 -18.34
CA SER A 50 -23.10 35.69 -19.46
C SER A 50 -23.01 34.21 -19.08
N SER A 51 -23.07 33.35 -20.09
CA SER A 51 -22.81 31.92 -19.99
C SER A 51 -21.60 31.55 -20.85
N GLY A 52 -20.86 30.51 -20.48
CA GLY A 52 -19.73 30.00 -21.25
C GLY A 52 -20.11 29.54 -22.66
N GLU A 53 -19.21 29.73 -23.63
CA GLU A 53 -19.44 29.32 -25.04
C GLU A 53 -19.37 27.79 -25.22
N GLU A 54 -18.39 27.14 -24.58
CA GLU A 54 -18.22 25.68 -24.64
C GLU A 54 -19.14 24.96 -23.65
N ASN A 55 -19.40 25.59 -22.50
CA ASN A 55 -20.32 25.09 -21.48
C ASN A 55 -21.27 26.21 -21.03
N PRO A 56 -22.55 26.19 -21.47
CA PRO A 56 -23.52 27.22 -21.13
C PRO A 56 -23.92 27.23 -19.64
N PHE A 57 -23.52 26.22 -18.87
CA PHE A 57 -23.77 26.14 -17.43
C PHE A 57 -22.69 26.81 -16.59
N ILE A 58 -21.57 27.23 -17.18
CA ILE A 58 -20.63 28.13 -16.50
C ILE A 58 -21.23 29.54 -16.57
N LEU A 59 -21.81 29.98 -15.46
CA LEU A 59 -22.49 31.26 -15.33
C LEU A 59 -21.49 32.31 -14.87
N SER A 60 -21.57 33.53 -15.42
CA SER A 60 -20.76 34.67 -14.98
C SER A 60 -21.61 35.91 -14.79
N PHE A 61 -21.40 36.58 -13.65
CA PHE A 61 -22.04 37.83 -13.27
C PHE A 61 -20.96 38.89 -13.02
N SER A 62 -20.84 39.88 -13.91
CA SER A 62 -20.04 41.07 -13.65
C SER A 62 -20.90 42.15 -13.02
N THR A 63 -20.43 42.75 -11.93
CA THR A 63 -21.04 43.89 -11.24
C THR A 63 -20.02 45.00 -11.10
N ILE A 64 -20.37 46.19 -11.60
CA ILE A 64 -19.53 47.38 -11.53
C ILE A 64 -20.22 48.42 -10.68
N GLU A 65 -19.63 48.79 -9.54
CA GLU A 65 -20.12 49.89 -8.71
C GLU A 65 -19.64 51.22 -9.29
N THR A 66 -20.56 51.97 -9.91
CA THR A 66 -20.26 53.22 -10.63
C THR A 66 -19.54 54.30 -9.82
N LYS A 67 -19.63 54.28 -8.49
CA LYS A 67 -19.02 55.28 -7.61
C LYS A 67 -17.49 55.13 -7.53
N ASN A 68 -17.02 53.89 -7.41
CA ASN A 68 -15.59 53.60 -7.27
C ASN A 68 -14.99 53.05 -8.57
N GLY A 69 -15.83 52.48 -9.44
CA GLY A 69 -15.40 51.80 -10.66
C GLY A 69 -14.97 50.35 -10.41
N ASP A 70 -15.07 49.85 -9.18
CA ASP A 70 -14.69 48.50 -8.79
C ASP A 70 -15.57 47.49 -9.56
N GLU A 71 -14.92 46.61 -10.33
CA GLU A 71 -15.56 45.50 -11.04
C GLU A 71 -15.32 44.21 -10.27
N LYS A 72 -16.43 43.54 -9.90
CA LYS A 72 -16.45 42.21 -9.32
C LYS A 72 -17.11 41.24 -10.30
N ILE A 73 -16.39 40.21 -10.71
CA ILE A 73 -16.88 39.13 -11.56
C ILE A 73 -16.99 37.87 -10.72
N GLN A 74 -18.18 37.27 -10.73
CA GLN A 74 -18.48 36.01 -10.06
C GLN A 74 -18.73 34.94 -11.12
N THR A 75 -17.97 33.84 -11.09
CA THR A 75 -18.14 32.71 -12.03
C THR A 75 -18.41 31.43 -11.26
N VAL A 76 -19.44 30.68 -11.66
CA VAL A 76 -19.82 29.42 -11.02
C VAL A 76 -20.45 28.47 -12.03
N ASN A 77 -20.26 27.16 -11.84
CA ASN A 77 -21.01 26.17 -12.58
C ASN A 77 -22.43 26.02 -11.99
N ALA A 78 -23.45 26.11 -12.83
CA ALA A 78 -24.84 25.99 -12.40
C ALA A 78 -25.14 24.67 -11.69
N MET A 79 -24.41 23.58 -12.01
CA MET A 79 -24.59 22.29 -11.33
C MET A 79 -24.18 22.33 -9.85
N ASP A 80 -23.30 23.27 -9.48
CA ASP A 80 -22.81 23.41 -8.11
C ASP A 80 -23.75 24.21 -7.23
N LEU A 81 -24.67 24.98 -7.82
CA LEU A 81 -25.65 25.75 -7.08
C LEU A 81 -26.80 24.86 -6.58
N SER A 82 -27.41 25.28 -5.47
CA SER A 82 -28.61 24.63 -4.96
C SER A 82 -29.85 25.43 -5.36
N PRO A 83 -30.85 24.84 -6.07
CA PRO A 83 -32.07 25.56 -6.43
C PRO A 83 -32.87 26.00 -5.19
N TYR A 84 -32.65 25.35 -4.04
CA TYR A 84 -33.27 25.68 -2.76
C TYR A 84 -32.59 26.84 -2.02
N LEU A 85 -31.30 27.09 -2.31
CA LEU A 85 -30.55 28.22 -1.75
C LEU A 85 -30.63 29.47 -2.61
N ILE A 86 -31.37 29.42 -3.73
CA ILE A 86 -31.66 30.59 -4.55
C ILE A 86 -32.86 31.33 -3.98
N LYS A 87 -32.61 32.53 -3.48
CA LYS A 87 -33.61 33.38 -2.86
C LYS A 87 -33.33 34.85 -3.17
N PHE A 88 -34.33 35.67 -2.93
CA PHE A 88 -34.16 37.11 -2.98
C PHE A 88 -34.70 37.76 -1.70
N GLU A 89 -34.05 38.83 -1.26
CA GLU A 89 -34.40 39.57 -0.06
C GLU A 89 -34.38 41.08 -0.37
N PRO A 90 -35.44 41.85 -0.03
CA PRO A 90 -35.40 43.29 -0.19
C PRO A 90 -34.35 43.93 0.73
N ASP A 91 -33.37 44.64 0.17
CA ASP A 91 -32.45 45.50 0.93
C ASP A 91 -32.61 46.97 0.55
N LYS A 92 -33.31 47.71 1.40
CA LYS A 92 -33.58 49.16 1.29
C LYS A 92 -34.21 49.56 -0.05
N GLU A 93 -33.38 49.88 -1.04
CA GLU A 93 -33.75 50.46 -2.33
C GLU A 93 -33.57 49.49 -3.50
N LEU A 94 -33.02 48.30 -3.23
CA LEU A 94 -32.82 47.23 -4.20
C LEU A 94 -33.30 45.90 -3.63
N VAL A 95 -33.26 44.86 -4.46
CA VAL A 95 -33.52 43.48 -4.02
C VAL A 95 -32.26 42.67 -4.29
N GLU A 96 -31.69 42.08 -3.24
CA GLU A 96 -30.54 41.18 -3.34
C GLU A 96 -31.03 39.80 -3.76
N ILE A 97 -30.34 39.17 -4.70
CA ILE A 97 -30.57 37.79 -5.13
C ILE A 97 -29.29 37.02 -4.81
N THR A 98 -29.43 36.01 -3.96
CA THR A 98 -28.34 35.12 -3.55
C THR A 98 -28.60 33.71 -4.07
N ALA A 99 -27.57 33.03 -4.53
CA ALA A 99 -27.62 31.59 -4.83
C ALA A 99 -26.41 30.89 -4.21
N GLY A 100 -26.67 30.07 -3.20
CA GLY A 100 -25.65 29.28 -2.50
C GLY A 100 -25.29 27.98 -3.21
N VAL A 101 -24.05 27.55 -3.01
CA VAL A 101 -23.48 26.29 -3.51
C VAL A 101 -23.95 25.10 -2.67
N ASN A 102 -24.14 23.95 -3.30
CA ASN A 102 -24.48 22.69 -2.66
C ASN A 102 -23.39 22.29 -1.64
N GLY A 103 -23.81 22.08 -0.39
CA GLY A 103 -22.89 21.69 0.69
C GLY A 103 -22.04 22.83 1.25
N GLY A 104 -22.24 24.08 0.81
CA GLY A 104 -21.50 25.24 1.31
C GLY A 104 -20.00 25.22 0.98
N LYS A 105 -19.63 24.63 -0.15
CA LYS A 105 -18.25 24.64 -0.65
C LYS A 105 -17.97 25.98 -1.35
N ASP A 106 -16.74 26.46 -1.25
CA ASP A 106 -16.29 27.68 -1.92
C ASP A 106 -16.04 27.40 -3.41
N LEU A 107 -17.10 27.44 -4.24
CA LEU A 107 -17.05 27.12 -5.67
C LEU A 107 -17.40 28.31 -6.58
N VAL A 108 -17.68 29.48 -6.02
CA VAL A 108 -17.90 30.71 -6.79
C VAL A 108 -16.59 31.47 -6.91
N LYS A 109 -15.99 31.44 -8.10
CA LYS A 109 -14.74 32.17 -8.39
C LYS A 109 -15.00 33.68 -8.37
N ILE A 110 -14.24 34.41 -7.57
CA ILE A 110 -14.31 35.87 -7.46
C ILE A 110 -13.10 36.49 -8.14
N VAL A 111 -13.35 37.33 -9.15
CA VAL A 111 -12.31 38.10 -9.85
C VAL A 111 -12.57 39.59 -9.67
N GLU A 112 -11.57 40.31 -9.18
CA GLU A 112 -11.60 41.77 -9.04
C GLU A 112 -10.35 42.35 -9.70
N ASN A 113 -10.52 43.40 -10.50
CA ASN A 113 -9.43 44.05 -11.26
C ASN A 113 -8.60 43.10 -12.15
N GLY A 114 -9.19 41.98 -12.58
CA GLY A 114 -8.54 40.97 -13.43
C GLY A 114 -7.77 39.89 -12.67
N GLU A 115 -7.74 39.95 -11.34
CA GLU A 115 -7.08 38.97 -10.47
C GLU A 115 -8.10 38.16 -9.69
N ILE A 116 -7.81 36.87 -9.49
CA ILE A 116 -8.60 35.97 -8.65
C ILE A 116 -8.36 36.36 -7.20
N GLN A 117 -9.40 36.80 -6.51
CA GLN A 117 -9.29 37.18 -5.10
C GLN A 117 -9.47 35.97 -4.20
N ASN A 118 -10.55 35.21 -4.41
CA ASN A 118 -10.89 34.03 -3.64
C ASN A 118 -11.96 33.19 -4.36
N TYR A 119 -12.35 32.09 -3.72
CA TYR A 119 -13.60 31.39 -3.98
C TYR A 119 -14.58 31.62 -2.82
N ASP A 120 -15.88 31.66 -3.13
CA ASP A 120 -16.97 31.92 -2.19
C ASP A 120 -18.05 30.82 -2.27
N ASP A 121 -18.88 30.69 -1.23
CA ASP A 121 -19.92 29.66 -1.15
C ASP A 121 -21.24 30.04 -1.83
N GLY A 122 -21.30 31.21 -2.46
CA GLY A 122 -22.51 31.72 -3.07
C GLY A 122 -22.30 32.91 -3.99
N LEU A 123 -23.25 33.11 -4.89
CA LEU A 123 -23.27 34.25 -5.80
C LEU A 123 -24.26 35.31 -5.31
N LEU A 124 -23.93 36.59 -5.55
CA LEU A 124 -24.76 37.75 -5.22
C LEU A 124 -24.92 38.69 -6.42
N PHE A 125 -26.16 39.04 -6.73
CA PHE A 125 -26.50 40.09 -7.70
C PHE A 125 -27.82 40.78 -7.32
N TYR A 126 -28.18 41.84 -8.03
CA TYR A 126 -29.26 42.75 -7.65
C TYR A 126 -30.37 42.84 -8.71
N ALA A 127 -31.59 43.14 -8.26
CA ALA A 127 -32.72 43.52 -9.11
C ALA A 127 -33.32 44.86 -8.67
N SER A 128 -33.98 45.55 -9.61
CA SER A 128 -34.59 46.86 -9.36
C SER A 128 -35.91 46.79 -8.60
N GLY A 129 -36.54 45.60 -8.52
CA GLY A 129 -37.76 45.39 -7.78
C GLY A 129 -38.11 43.92 -7.58
N ILE A 130 -39.07 43.67 -6.68
CA ILE A 130 -39.45 42.33 -6.22
C ILE A 130 -39.92 41.42 -7.37
N GLU A 131 -40.69 41.95 -8.31
CA GLU A 131 -41.24 41.16 -9.43
C GLU A 131 -40.15 40.73 -10.42
N GLU A 132 -39.17 41.61 -10.66
CA GLU A 132 -37.99 41.28 -11.46
C GLU A 132 -37.12 40.25 -10.73
N ALA A 133 -36.87 40.46 -9.43
CA ALA A 133 -36.10 39.54 -8.59
C ALA A 133 -36.70 38.14 -8.57
N ARG A 134 -38.04 38.02 -8.46
CA ARG A 134 -38.75 36.74 -8.51
C ARG A 134 -38.52 36.04 -9.84
N LYS A 135 -38.65 36.74 -10.97
CA LYS A 135 -38.44 36.13 -12.29
C LYS A 135 -37.00 35.71 -12.51
N LEU A 136 -36.02 36.54 -12.14
CA LEU A 136 -34.60 36.20 -12.21
C LEU A 136 -34.29 34.95 -11.36
N THR A 137 -34.82 34.92 -10.14
CA THR A 137 -34.72 33.76 -9.24
C THR A 137 -35.33 32.50 -9.85
N ASP A 138 -36.55 32.57 -10.39
CA ASP A 138 -37.24 31.43 -10.99
C ASP A 138 -36.51 30.90 -12.24
N ASN A 139 -35.94 31.79 -13.06
CA ASN A 139 -35.16 31.39 -14.24
C ASN A 139 -33.83 30.74 -13.82
N LEU A 140 -33.12 31.32 -12.85
CA LEU A 140 -31.88 30.75 -12.33
C LEU A 140 -32.12 29.37 -11.70
N LYS A 141 -33.21 29.19 -10.94
CA LYS A 141 -33.59 27.87 -10.39
C LYS A 141 -33.76 26.83 -11.48
N LYS A 142 -34.45 27.15 -12.56
CA LYS A 142 -34.64 26.22 -13.69
C LYS A 142 -33.34 25.88 -14.41
N ILE A 143 -32.42 26.85 -14.54
CA ILE A 143 -31.09 26.60 -15.10
C ILE A 143 -30.31 25.62 -14.21
N VAL A 144 -30.31 25.86 -12.90
CA VAL A 144 -29.63 25.02 -11.91
C VAL A 144 -30.24 23.61 -11.87
N GLU A 145 -31.56 23.49 -11.80
CA GLU A 145 -32.27 22.20 -11.85
C GLU A 145 -31.90 21.40 -13.10
N TYR A 146 -31.92 22.05 -14.27
CA TYR A 146 -31.52 21.43 -15.53
C TYR A 146 -30.06 20.96 -15.49
N ALA A 147 -29.14 21.80 -15.02
CA ALA A 147 -27.71 21.47 -14.95
C ALA A 147 -27.44 20.29 -14.00
N SER A 148 -28.10 20.25 -12.85
CA SER A 148 -28.01 19.14 -11.90
C SER A 148 -28.55 17.83 -12.46
N GLU A 149 -29.65 17.86 -13.22
CA GLU A 149 -30.23 16.66 -13.84
C GLU A 149 -29.36 16.07 -14.97
N HIS A 150 -28.53 16.91 -15.62
CA HIS A 150 -27.69 16.51 -16.76
C HIS A 150 -26.19 16.47 -16.42
N THR A 151 -25.83 16.49 -15.14
CA THR A 151 -24.43 16.54 -14.68
C THR A 151 -23.59 15.35 -15.20
N SER A 152 -24.18 14.15 -15.28
CA SER A 152 -23.48 12.95 -15.81
C SER A 152 -23.11 13.06 -17.28
N GLU A 153 -23.84 13.87 -18.06
CA GLU A 153 -23.54 14.08 -19.48
C GLU A 153 -22.39 15.08 -19.67
N MET A 154 -22.21 15.99 -18.71
CA MET A 154 -21.17 17.02 -18.75
C MET A 154 -19.78 16.49 -18.38
N MET A 155 -19.70 15.40 -17.62
CA MET A 155 -18.45 14.77 -17.17
C MET A 155 -18.24 13.41 -17.85
N ASN A 156 -18.04 13.42 -19.16
CA ASN A 156 -17.74 12.20 -19.89
C ASN A 156 -16.25 11.86 -19.81
N VAL A 157 -15.90 10.98 -18.87
CA VAL A 157 -14.56 10.38 -18.79
C VAL A 157 -14.54 9.09 -19.61
N SER A 158 -13.51 8.95 -20.46
CA SER A 158 -13.32 7.75 -21.29
C SER A 158 -13.27 6.47 -20.44
N ASP A 159 -13.79 5.37 -20.98
CA ASP A 159 -13.58 4.03 -20.43
C ASP A 159 -12.26 3.39 -20.89
N GLN A 160 -11.52 4.04 -21.79
CA GLN A 160 -10.25 3.55 -22.32
C GLN A 160 -9.09 4.11 -21.51
N LYS A 161 -8.36 3.25 -20.80
CA LYS A 161 -7.22 3.62 -19.93
C LYS A 161 -6.18 4.49 -20.65
N GLU A 162 -5.78 4.11 -21.85
CA GLU A 162 -4.83 4.88 -22.67
C GLU A 162 -5.33 6.30 -22.96
N THR A 163 -6.62 6.48 -23.25
CA THR A 163 -7.19 7.82 -23.45
C THR A 163 -7.16 8.63 -22.16
N ILE A 164 -7.44 8.01 -21.01
CA ILE A 164 -7.37 8.69 -19.70
C ILE A 164 -5.94 9.14 -19.42
N LEU A 165 -4.95 8.26 -19.59
CA LEU A 165 -3.53 8.58 -19.38
C LEU A 165 -3.08 9.75 -20.26
N ASN A 166 -3.43 9.73 -21.56
CA ASN A 166 -3.12 10.83 -22.47
C ASN A 166 -3.83 12.13 -22.08
N ASN A 167 -5.09 12.06 -21.63
CA ASN A 167 -5.82 13.23 -21.17
C ASN A 167 -5.20 13.81 -19.89
N LEU A 168 -4.76 12.97 -18.95
CA LEU A 168 -4.06 13.40 -17.74
C LEU A 168 -2.72 14.06 -18.09
N SER A 169 -1.95 13.50 -19.02
CA SER A 169 -0.71 14.14 -19.52
C SER A 169 -0.94 15.50 -20.16
N GLN A 170 -2.12 15.75 -20.74
CA GLN A 170 -2.46 17.04 -21.35
C GLN A 170 -3.09 18.02 -20.36
N GLY A 171 -3.84 17.52 -19.37
CA GLY A 171 -4.53 18.32 -18.38
C GLY A 171 -3.65 18.75 -17.20
N ILE A 172 -2.69 17.91 -16.82
CA ILE A 172 -1.70 18.23 -15.77
C ILE A 172 -0.51 18.93 -16.44
N LYS A 173 -0.56 20.25 -16.42
CA LYS A 173 0.36 21.18 -17.08
C LYS A 173 0.57 22.41 -16.20
N GLU A 174 1.41 23.33 -16.64
CA GLU A 174 1.59 24.65 -16.00
C GLU A 174 0.26 25.35 -15.69
N VAL A 175 0.08 25.74 -14.43
CA VAL A 175 -1.07 26.51 -13.93
C VAL A 175 -0.59 27.87 -13.45
N LYS A 176 -1.25 28.92 -13.93
CA LYS A 176 -0.99 30.30 -13.49
C LYS A 176 -2.17 30.82 -12.67
N VAL A 177 -1.90 31.23 -11.44
CA VAL A 177 -2.87 31.86 -10.54
C VAL A 177 -2.33 33.23 -10.16
N ASN A 178 -2.95 34.29 -10.68
CA ASN A 178 -2.43 35.66 -10.54
C ASN A 178 -0.96 35.75 -11.00
N ASP A 179 -0.04 36.09 -10.09
CA ASP A 179 1.40 36.18 -10.37
C ASP A 179 2.15 34.86 -10.14
N ASP A 180 1.52 33.88 -9.48
CA ASP A 180 2.12 32.59 -9.15
C ASP A 180 2.00 31.61 -10.34
N VAL A 181 3.05 30.82 -10.54
CA VAL A 181 3.16 29.85 -11.63
C VAL A 181 3.62 28.51 -11.08
N PHE A 182 2.74 27.53 -11.17
CA PHE A 182 2.95 26.16 -10.74
C PHE A 182 3.24 25.30 -11.97
N ILE A 183 4.46 24.80 -12.10
CA ILE A 183 4.85 23.94 -13.22
C ILE A 183 4.63 22.50 -12.77
N GLN A 184 3.70 21.81 -13.42
CA GLN A 184 3.39 20.42 -13.13
C GLN A 184 3.30 19.61 -14.42
N SER A 185 3.62 18.32 -14.34
CA SER A 185 3.48 17.39 -15.46
C SER A 185 3.12 15.99 -15.00
N PHE A 186 2.52 15.23 -15.91
CA PHE A 186 2.13 13.84 -15.70
C PHE A 186 2.71 12.93 -16.79
N SER A 187 3.27 11.82 -16.36
CA SER A 187 3.79 10.75 -17.21
C SER A 187 3.44 9.38 -16.64
N PHE A 188 3.60 8.34 -17.45
CA PHE A 188 3.33 6.97 -17.07
C PHE A 188 4.35 6.03 -17.73
N ASP A 189 4.57 4.87 -17.13
CA ASP A 189 5.46 3.85 -17.70
C ASP A 189 4.75 3.11 -18.85
N ASN A 190 5.41 3.01 -20.00
CA ASN A 190 4.84 2.37 -21.20
C ASN A 190 4.81 0.83 -21.12
N GLN A 191 5.64 0.23 -20.25
CA GLN A 191 5.67 -1.21 -19.99
C GLN A 191 4.71 -1.57 -18.87
N ASN A 192 4.61 -0.72 -17.85
CA ASN A 192 3.62 -0.82 -16.79
C ASN A 192 2.81 0.48 -16.67
N ASN A 193 1.73 0.59 -17.44
CA ASN A 193 0.90 1.80 -17.47
C ASN A 193 -0.01 2.00 -16.24
N TYR A 194 0.22 1.26 -15.17
CA TYR A 194 -0.31 1.54 -13.84
C TYR A 194 0.67 2.39 -13.02
N ILE A 195 1.97 2.35 -13.33
CA ILE A 195 2.97 3.21 -12.71
C ILE A 195 2.88 4.59 -13.35
N ILE A 196 2.52 5.58 -12.54
CA ILE A 196 2.38 6.97 -12.95
C ILE A 196 3.37 7.84 -12.19
N THR A 197 3.74 8.96 -12.80
CA THR A 197 4.69 9.91 -12.23
C THR A 197 4.19 11.33 -12.41
N PHE A 198 4.14 12.06 -11.30
CA PHE A 198 3.92 13.50 -11.26
C PHE A 198 5.27 14.18 -11.05
N THR A 199 5.48 15.31 -11.72
CA THR A 199 6.64 16.18 -11.49
C THR A 199 6.15 17.59 -11.27
N LEU A 200 6.54 18.19 -10.15
CA LEU A 200 6.13 19.52 -9.72
C LEU A 200 7.39 20.38 -9.51
N SER A 201 7.29 21.65 -9.88
CA SER A 201 8.34 22.64 -9.63
C SER A 201 7.73 24.04 -9.59
N GLU A 202 8.26 24.91 -8.75
CA GLU A 202 7.90 26.33 -8.76
C GLU A 202 8.65 27.05 -9.90
N ALA A 203 8.00 28.00 -10.58
CA ALA A 203 8.66 28.74 -11.67
C ALA A 203 9.89 29.57 -11.22
N SER A 204 9.95 29.94 -9.94
CA SER A 204 11.07 30.67 -9.33
C SER A 204 11.97 29.80 -8.46
N GLY A 205 11.59 28.55 -8.21
CA GLY A 205 12.33 27.62 -7.36
C GLY A 205 13.32 26.80 -8.16
N ASP A 206 14.43 26.42 -7.52
CA ASP A 206 15.33 25.38 -8.05
C ASP A 206 14.84 23.97 -7.69
N GLU A 207 13.77 23.86 -6.88
CA GLU A 207 13.23 22.61 -6.38
C GLU A 207 12.35 21.92 -7.42
N VAL A 208 12.71 20.67 -7.73
CA VAL A 208 11.94 19.78 -8.59
C VAL A 208 11.57 18.54 -7.78
N GLU A 209 10.28 18.40 -7.55
CA GLU A 209 9.68 17.28 -6.84
C GLU A 209 9.15 16.25 -7.84
N LYS A 210 9.39 14.97 -7.58
CA LYS A 210 8.92 13.86 -8.39
C LYS A 210 8.25 12.82 -7.51
N TYR A 211 7.01 12.50 -7.84
CA TYR A 211 6.19 11.52 -7.14
C TYR A 211 5.88 10.36 -8.08
N THR A 212 6.31 9.16 -7.74
CA THR A 212 6.04 7.93 -8.51
C THR A 212 5.27 6.95 -7.64
N LEU A 213 4.17 6.41 -8.16
CA LEU A 213 3.30 5.47 -7.47
C LEU A 213 2.56 4.59 -8.47
N ASN A 214 1.99 3.50 -7.97
CA ASN A 214 1.04 2.71 -8.73
C ASN A 214 -0.38 3.30 -8.59
N ALA A 215 -1.08 3.48 -9.70
CA ALA A 215 -2.44 3.98 -9.74
C ALA A 215 -3.43 3.12 -8.95
N ILE A 216 -3.14 1.82 -8.71
CA ILE A 216 -3.95 0.97 -7.83
C ILE A 216 -3.85 1.35 -6.36
N ASP A 217 -2.79 2.04 -5.94
CA ASP A 217 -2.60 2.43 -4.54
C ASP A 217 -3.35 3.72 -4.20
N ILE A 218 -3.81 4.48 -5.20
CA ILE A 218 -4.64 5.67 -5.01
C ILE A 218 -5.98 5.27 -4.36
N ASN A 219 -6.44 6.09 -3.44
CA ASN A 219 -7.77 5.98 -2.85
C ASN A 219 -8.77 6.83 -3.65
N PRO A 220 -9.61 6.23 -4.52
CA PRO A 220 -10.51 6.98 -5.38
C PRO A 220 -11.64 7.68 -4.60
N HIS A 221 -11.83 7.38 -3.31
CA HIS A 221 -12.79 8.07 -2.45
C HIS A 221 -12.19 9.25 -1.68
N LYS A 222 -10.86 9.35 -1.68
CA LYS A 222 -10.11 10.44 -1.03
C LYS A 222 -9.34 11.31 -2.01
N THR A 223 -9.33 10.96 -3.30
CA THR A 223 -9.03 11.91 -4.36
C THR A 223 -10.17 12.91 -4.47
N GLU A 224 -9.96 14.17 -4.13
CA GLU A 224 -10.96 15.22 -4.26
C GLU A 224 -10.30 16.56 -4.54
N PHE A 225 -10.98 17.44 -5.29
CA PHE A 225 -10.55 18.82 -5.39
C PHE A 225 -11.15 19.68 -4.28
N THR A 226 -10.39 20.69 -3.86
CA THR A 226 -10.78 21.74 -2.92
C THR A 226 -10.38 23.11 -3.45
N THR A 227 -10.83 24.17 -2.79
CA THR A 227 -10.38 25.54 -3.04
C THR A 227 -9.72 26.07 -1.78
N SER A 228 -8.61 26.78 -1.95
CA SER A 228 -7.85 27.38 -0.84
C SER A 228 -7.40 28.77 -1.28
N GLY A 229 -7.97 29.82 -0.69
CA GLY A 229 -7.72 31.19 -1.13
C GLY A 229 -8.17 31.38 -2.59
N ASN A 230 -7.21 31.68 -3.47
CA ASN A 230 -7.38 31.89 -4.91
C ASN A 230 -7.01 30.65 -5.76
N GLU A 231 -6.70 29.52 -5.14
CA GLU A 231 -6.24 28.30 -5.81
C GLU A 231 -7.30 27.19 -5.81
N VAL A 232 -7.20 26.30 -6.80
CA VAL A 232 -7.95 25.05 -6.87
C VAL A 232 -6.96 23.90 -6.82
N LEU A 233 -7.10 23.06 -5.79
CA LEU A 233 -6.15 22.01 -5.43
C LEU A 233 -6.80 20.65 -5.61
N ILE A 234 -6.09 19.67 -6.12
CA ILE A 234 -6.51 18.26 -6.18
C ILE A 234 -5.59 17.47 -5.26
N THR A 235 -6.15 16.93 -4.18
CA THR A 235 -5.39 16.08 -3.26
C THR A 235 -5.55 14.62 -3.67
N ILE A 236 -4.43 13.92 -3.85
CA ILE A 236 -4.37 12.48 -4.15
C ILE A 236 -3.80 11.79 -2.91
N LEU A 237 -4.56 10.86 -2.34
CA LEU A 237 -4.15 10.07 -1.17
C LEU A 237 -4.06 8.59 -1.51
N THR A 238 -3.12 7.88 -0.90
CA THR A 238 -3.06 6.41 -0.97
C THR A 238 -4.17 5.74 -0.14
N LYS A 239 -4.46 4.48 -0.46
CA LYS A 239 -5.30 3.60 0.36
C LYS A 239 -4.63 3.36 1.71
N GLY A 240 -5.42 3.27 2.76
CA GLY A 240 -4.89 3.09 4.12
C GLY A 240 -4.12 4.29 4.70
N LYS A 241 -3.79 5.30 3.87
CA LYS A 241 -2.76 6.31 4.15
C LYS A 241 -1.35 5.68 4.28
N ASP A 242 -1.12 4.56 3.62
CA ASP A 242 0.17 3.90 3.60
C ASP A 242 1.15 4.71 2.74
N ASP A 243 2.40 4.83 3.18
CA ASP A 243 3.44 5.61 2.48
C ASP A 243 3.93 4.86 1.22
N LEU A 244 3.09 4.88 0.18
CA LEU A 244 3.24 4.16 -1.09
C LEU A 244 3.49 5.09 -2.28
N ILE A 245 4.01 6.30 -2.02
CA ILE A 245 4.41 7.25 -3.05
C ILE A 245 5.90 7.49 -2.91
N ALA A 246 6.67 7.04 -3.90
CA ALA A 246 8.10 7.31 -3.97
C ALA A 246 8.31 8.79 -4.27
N TYR A 247 8.91 9.52 -3.33
CA TYR A 247 9.16 10.95 -3.43
C TYR A 247 10.66 11.22 -3.64
N ASN A 248 10.96 12.00 -4.68
CA ASN A 248 12.31 12.46 -4.97
C ASN A 248 12.31 13.98 -5.09
N GLU A 249 13.29 14.62 -4.49
CA GLU A 249 13.47 16.07 -4.51
C GLU A 249 14.86 16.35 -5.09
N ASN A 250 14.93 17.09 -6.20
CA ASN A 250 16.20 17.41 -6.88
C ASN A 250 17.05 16.19 -7.27
N GLY A 251 16.38 15.05 -7.50
CA GLY A 251 17.01 13.77 -7.86
C GLY A 251 17.48 12.94 -6.67
N GLU A 252 17.34 13.42 -5.43
CA GLU A 252 17.59 12.64 -4.22
C GLU A 252 16.31 11.94 -3.75
N THR A 253 16.43 10.68 -3.35
CA THR A 253 15.30 9.93 -2.79
C THR A 253 15.06 10.37 -1.35
N LYS A 254 13.87 10.93 -1.12
CA LYS A 254 13.39 11.35 0.20
C LYS A 254 12.50 10.26 0.80
N ASN A 255 11.90 10.56 1.94
CA ASN A 255 10.97 9.63 2.57
C ASN A 255 9.76 9.40 1.66
N TYR A 256 9.26 8.17 1.65
CA TYR A 256 7.99 7.87 1.02
C TYR A 256 6.88 8.71 1.67
N THR A 257 5.88 9.08 0.87
CA THR A 257 4.71 9.84 1.29
C THR A 257 3.44 9.10 0.90
N ASN A 258 2.30 9.59 1.36
CA ASN A 258 0.98 9.07 1.04
C ASN A 258 0.08 10.10 0.36
N GLU A 259 0.58 11.31 0.12
CA GLU A 259 -0.18 12.45 -0.38
C GLU A 259 0.56 13.20 -1.50
N ILE A 260 -0.18 13.65 -2.51
CA ILE A 260 0.26 14.57 -3.58
C ILE A 260 -0.82 15.64 -3.73
N GLU A 261 -0.42 16.89 -3.90
CA GLU A 261 -1.31 18.00 -4.23
C GLU A 261 -1.01 18.53 -5.64
N LEU A 262 -2.04 18.73 -6.47
CA LEU A 262 -1.91 19.29 -7.81
C LEU A 262 -2.74 20.56 -7.94
N HIS A 263 -2.26 21.54 -8.72
CA HIS A 263 -3.03 22.74 -9.02
C HIS A 263 -3.87 22.53 -10.29
N ALA A 264 -5.01 23.21 -10.36
CA ALA A 264 -5.84 23.28 -11.56
C ALA A 264 -6.18 24.73 -11.87
N ALA A 265 -6.29 25.08 -13.17
CA ALA A 265 -6.59 26.46 -13.57
C ALA A 265 -8.05 26.87 -13.31
N SER A 266 -8.93 25.90 -13.06
CA SER A 266 -10.35 26.10 -12.78
C SER A 266 -10.97 24.92 -12.02
N ILE A 267 -12.15 25.14 -11.45
CA ILE A 267 -12.95 24.10 -10.78
C ILE A 267 -13.34 22.99 -11.77
N GLU A 268 -13.63 23.36 -13.02
CA GLU A 268 -14.04 22.45 -14.07
C GLU A 268 -12.90 21.54 -14.52
N GLU A 269 -11.70 22.10 -14.68
CA GLU A 269 -10.49 21.31 -14.94
C GLU A 269 -10.18 20.39 -13.76
N ALA A 270 -10.24 20.89 -12.52
CA ALA A 270 -10.01 20.11 -11.31
C ALA A 270 -10.96 18.90 -11.22
N ARG A 271 -12.25 19.14 -11.48
CA ARG A 271 -13.28 18.10 -11.47
C ARG A 271 -13.06 17.04 -12.54
N LEU A 272 -12.65 17.46 -13.74
CA LEU A 272 -12.36 16.53 -14.83
C LEU A 272 -11.12 15.67 -14.50
N LEU A 273 -10.06 16.29 -13.99
CA LEU A 273 -8.83 15.59 -13.56
C LEU A 273 -9.12 14.62 -12.40
N GLU A 274 -9.87 15.05 -11.37
CA GLU A 274 -10.32 14.19 -10.28
C GLU A 274 -11.08 12.97 -10.83
N ALA A 275 -12.06 13.18 -11.71
CA ALA A 275 -12.84 12.10 -12.29
C ALA A 275 -11.98 11.14 -13.15
N GLN A 276 -11.00 11.68 -13.88
CA GLN A 276 -10.03 10.90 -14.66
C GLN A 276 -9.13 10.05 -13.76
N LEU A 277 -8.57 10.61 -12.70
CA LEU A 277 -7.73 9.89 -11.72
C LEU A 277 -8.54 8.76 -11.05
N LYS A 278 -9.76 9.05 -10.58
CA LYS A 278 -10.65 8.03 -10.00
C LYS A 278 -10.94 6.91 -11.01
N LYS A 279 -11.20 7.26 -12.27
CA LYS A 279 -11.48 6.28 -13.31
C LYS A 279 -10.25 5.42 -13.62
N LEU A 280 -9.08 6.03 -13.71
CA LEU A 280 -7.80 5.35 -13.91
C LEU A 280 -7.59 4.30 -12.82
N THR A 281 -7.66 4.69 -11.54
CA THR A 281 -7.52 3.77 -10.40
C THR A 281 -8.46 2.57 -10.50
N ASN A 282 -9.75 2.80 -10.77
CA ASN A 282 -10.74 1.73 -10.90
C ASN A 282 -10.49 0.79 -12.10
N LEU A 283 -9.85 1.27 -13.17
CA LEU A 283 -9.45 0.43 -14.30
C LEU A 283 -8.18 -0.35 -13.95
N SER A 284 -7.19 0.31 -13.36
CA SER A 284 -5.93 -0.31 -12.92
C SER A 284 -6.16 -1.49 -11.98
N GLU A 285 -7.03 -1.32 -10.98
CA GLU A 285 -7.38 -2.38 -10.01
C GLU A 285 -7.92 -3.65 -10.66
N LYS A 286 -8.63 -3.52 -11.79
CA LYS A 286 -9.24 -4.67 -12.49
C LYS A 286 -8.23 -5.43 -13.34
N GLU A 287 -7.16 -4.78 -13.78
CA GLU A 287 -6.25 -5.32 -14.77
C GLU A 287 -4.91 -5.80 -14.16
N GLU A 288 -4.43 -5.22 -13.06
CA GLU A 288 -3.07 -5.46 -12.54
C GLU A 288 -2.95 -6.57 -11.48
N ALA A 289 -4.05 -7.10 -10.94
CA ALA A 289 -3.96 -8.05 -9.82
C ALA A 289 -3.18 -9.34 -10.21
N VAL A 290 -1.88 -9.36 -9.90
CA VAL A 290 -1.05 -10.56 -10.01
C VAL A 290 -1.54 -11.54 -8.95
N ASP A 291 -2.16 -12.62 -9.41
CA ASP A 291 -2.61 -13.68 -8.53
C ASP A 291 -1.45 -14.63 -8.19
N TYR A 292 -0.69 -14.28 -7.14
CA TYR A 292 0.39 -15.10 -6.62
C TYR A 292 -0.09 -16.47 -6.11
N SER A 293 -1.39 -16.65 -5.79
CA SER A 293 -1.91 -17.93 -5.32
C SER A 293 -1.79 -19.05 -6.35
N GLN A 294 -1.63 -18.69 -7.63
CA GLN A 294 -1.42 -19.63 -8.73
C GLN A 294 0.06 -19.97 -8.96
N TYR A 295 0.99 -19.35 -8.24
CA TYR A 295 2.40 -19.67 -8.37
C TYR A 295 2.67 -21.06 -7.77
N SER A 296 3.46 -21.87 -8.48
CA SER A 296 4.03 -23.09 -7.93
C SER A 296 5.17 -22.75 -6.96
N PHE A 297 5.63 -23.77 -6.22
CA PHE A 297 6.76 -23.62 -5.30
C PHE A 297 8.01 -23.12 -6.04
N ASP A 298 8.38 -23.78 -7.13
CA ASP A 298 9.54 -23.42 -7.94
C ASP A 298 9.40 -22.04 -8.61
N ARG A 299 8.19 -21.67 -9.06
CA ARG A 299 7.94 -20.35 -9.64
C ARG A 299 8.10 -19.24 -8.60
N SER A 300 7.58 -19.46 -7.39
CA SER A 300 7.71 -18.51 -6.28
C SER A 300 9.19 -18.35 -5.89
N ALA A 301 9.90 -19.47 -5.78
CA ALA A 301 11.35 -19.50 -5.56
C ALA A 301 12.14 -18.71 -6.61
N SER A 302 11.88 -18.93 -7.90
CA SER A 302 12.56 -18.20 -8.98
C SER A 302 12.27 -16.70 -8.91
N SER A 303 11.01 -16.29 -8.69
CA SER A 303 10.65 -14.87 -8.53
C SER A 303 11.40 -14.23 -7.35
N LEU A 304 11.57 -14.93 -6.22
CA LEU A 304 12.37 -14.43 -5.10
C LEU A 304 13.85 -14.28 -5.46
N VAL A 305 14.44 -15.26 -6.14
CA VAL A 305 15.85 -15.18 -6.60
C VAL A 305 16.07 -14.03 -7.59
N ASP A 306 15.12 -13.81 -8.50
CA ASP A 306 15.24 -12.81 -9.56
C ASP A 306 15.04 -11.38 -9.03
N ASN A 307 14.22 -11.19 -7.99
CA ASN A 307 13.89 -9.86 -7.44
C ASN A 307 14.70 -9.47 -6.20
N ILE A 308 15.27 -10.43 -5.45
CA ILE A 308 16.11 -10.12 -4.29
C ILE A 308 17.56 -9.93 -4.75
N GLY A 309 17.96 -8.67 -4.88
CA GLY A 309 19.29 -8.30 -5.32
C GLY A 309 19.83 -7.01 -4.69
N LYS A 310 20.68 -6.30 -5.44
CA LYS A 310 21.28 -5.06 -4.99
C LYS A 310 20.23 -3.96 -4.87
N VAL A 311 20.16 -3.33 -3.70
CA VAL A 311 19.35 -2.13 -3.44
C VAL A 311 20.28 -0.96 -3.19
N VAL A 312 19.99 0.18 -3.81
CA VAL A 312 20.75 1.43 -3.64
C VAL A 312 19.75 2.51 -3.25
N ILE A 313 20.01 3.20 -2.15
CA ILE A 313 19.20 4.32 -1.67
C ILE A 313 20.18 5.45 -1.35
N ASN A 314 20.14 6.51 -2.16
CA ASN A 314 21.11 7.60 -2.09
C ASN A 314 22.55 7.08 -2.16
N GLU A 315 23.38 7.34 -1.14
CA GLU A 315 24.79 6.90 -1.08
C GLU A 315 24.96 5.48 -0.50
N ASP A 316 23.92 4.92 0.11
CA ASP A 316 23.96 3.59 0.72
C ASP A 316 23.59 2.50 -0.28
N ALA A 317 24.21 1.34 -0.12
CA ALA A 317 23.93 0.17 -0.93
C ALA A 317 23.94 -1.10 -0.09
N TRP A 318 23.03 -2.02 -0.44
CA TRP A 318 22.92 -3.34 0.16
C TRP A 318 22.98 -4.40 -0.94
N GLU A 319 23.90 -5.34 -0.80
CA GLU A 319 23.97 -6.52 -1.65
C GLU A 319 23.23 -7.66 -0.96
N GLN A 320 22.13 -8.09 -1.56
CA GLN A 320 21.28 -9.14 -1.00
C GLN A 320 21.33 -10.39 -1.87
N LYS A 321 21.12 -11.54 -1.24
CA LYS A 321 21.07 -12.82 -1.93
C LYS A 321 20.06 -13.74 -1.27
N PHE A 322 19.25 -14.40 -2.08
CA PHE A 322 18.33 -15.44 -1.64
C PHE A 322 18.73 -16.78 -2.26
N GLU A 323 18.87 -17.82 -1.43
CA GLU A 323 19.28 -19.15 -1.85
C GLU A 323 18.39 -20.22 -1.22
N ILE A 324 18.08 -21.26 -2.01
CA ILE A 324 17.41 -22.47 -1.52
C ILE A 324 18.46 -23.57 -1.40
N ASN A 325 18.47 -24.26 -0.26
CA ASN A 325 19.40 -25.35 -0.05
C ASN A 325 19.15 -26.48 -1.08
N PRO A 326 20.17 -26.90 -1.85
CA PRO A 326 19.99 -27.89 -2.91
C PRO A 326 19.65 -29.29 -2.38
N ASN A 327 19.95 -29.57 -1.11
CA ASN A 327 19.66 -30.85 -0.45
C ASN A 327 18.35 -30.83 0.35
N ASP A 328 17.83 -29.64 0.64
CA ASP A 328 16.56 -29.46 1.35
C ASP A 328 15.85 -28.21 0.84
N SER A 329 14.91 -28.39 -0.07
CA SER A 329 14.17 -27.27 -0.68
C SER A 329 13.37 -26.42 0.32
N LEU A 330 13.14 -26.90 1.54
CA LEU A 330 12.44 -26.13 2.57
C LEU A 330 13.40 -25.21 3.34
N LEU A 331 14.70 -25.49 3.32
CA LEU A 331 15.70 -24.69 4.00
C LEU A 331 16.19 -23.59 3.06
N ILE A 332 15.98 -22.34 3.46
CA ILE A 332 16.39 -21.15 2.72
C ILE A 332 17.49 -20.40 3.47
N THR A 333 18.30 -19.68 2.71
CA THR A 333 19.30 -18.76 3.22
C THR A 333 19.12 -17.40 2.57
N TYR A 334 18.99 -16.36 3.38
CA TYR A 334 19.01 -14.97 2.96
C TYR A 334 20.27 -14.30 3.50
N SER A 335 21.04 -13.65 2.64
CA SER A 335 22.25 -12.92 3.03
C SER A 335 22.11 -11.45 2.64
N ILE A 336 22.61 -10.57 3.50
CA ILE A 336 22.67 -9.13 3.26
C ILE A 336 24.03 -8.59 3.69
N LEU A 337 24.69 -7.88 2.77
CA LEU A 337 25.90 -7.11 2.99
C LEU A 337 25.57 -5.62 2.86
N SER A 338 25.69 -4.87 3.95
CA SER A 338 25.67 -3.42 3.93
C SER A 338 27.02 -2.92 3.43
N VAL A 339 27.04 -2.24 2.29
CA VAL A 339 28.28 -1.87 1.59
C VAL A 339 28.99 -0.71 2.30
N SER A 340 28.24 0.17 2.98
CA SER A 340 28.79 1.35 3.64
C SER A 340 29.50 1.03 4.96
N ASP A 341 28.99 0.10 5.75
CA ASP A 341 29.59 -0.32 7.05
C ASP A 341 30.34 -1.67 6.98
N GLY A 342 30.14 -2.46 5.92
CA GLY A 342 30.74 -3.79 5.76
C GLY A 342 30.09 -4.89 6.60
N GLU A 343 28.94 -4.61 7.22
CA GLU A 343 28.19 -5.59 8.01
C GLU A 343 27.56 -6.65 7.10
N ASN A 344 27.82 -7.92 7.40
CA ASN A 344 27.29 -9.06 6.68
C ASN A 344 26.48 -9.94 7.61
N LYS A 345 25.21 -10.17 7.27
CA LYS A 345 24.28 -11.01 8.01
C LYS A 345 23.77 -12.14 7.12
N GLU A 346 23.66 -13.33 7.68
CA GLU A 346 23.09 -14.50 7.02
C GLU A 346 21.99 -15.09 7.90
N PHE A 347 20.81 -15.27 7.31
CA PHE A 347 19.62 -15.82 7.93
C PHE A 347 19.31 -17.16 7.30
N THR A 348 19.26 -18.22 8.10
CA THR A 348 18.89 -19.57 7.63
C THR A 348 17.65 -20.04 8.37
N VAL A 349 16.62 -20.45 7.64
CA VAL A 349 15.32 -20.85 8.20
C VAL A 349 14.62 -21.88 7.32
N ASN A 350 13.82 -22.74 7.93
CA ASN A 350 12.87 -23.57 7.19
C ASN A 350 11.67 -22.70 6.78
N ALA A 351 11.43 -22.52 5.48
CA ALA A 351 10.38 -21.64 4.94
C ALA A 351 8.97 -21.99 5.45
N ALA A 352 8.73 -23.25 5.84
CA ALA A 352 7.47 -23.67 6.45
C ALA A 352 7.23 -23.01 7.82
N ASP A 353 8.28 -22.56 8.51
CA ASP A 353 8.16 -21.89 9.80
C ASP A 353 7.70 -20.43 9.64
N LEU A 354 7.86 -19.83 8.46
CA LEU A 354 7.41 -18.46 8.15
C LEU A 354 5.92 -18.39 7.78
N GLY A 355 5.35 -19.47 7.21
CA GLY A 355 4.10 -19.43 6.43
C GLY A 355 2.77 -19.23 7.18
N LYS A 356 2.77 -18.96 8.48
CA LYS A 356 1.51 -18.64 9.20
C LYS A 356 1.09 -17.19 9.07
N ILE A 357 2.03 -16.31 8.73
CA ILE A 357 1.80 -14.87 8.61
C ILE A 357 2.12 -14.52 7.14
N PRO A 358 1.16 -13.96 6.38
CA PRO A 358 1.47 -13.46 5.04
C PRO A 358 2.61 -12.44 5.11
N ALA A 359 3.53 -12.50 4.17
CA ALA A 359 4.57 -11.49 4.08
C ALA A 359 3.92 -10.17 3.67
N THR A 360 4.25 -9.11 4.39
CA THR A 360 3.81 -7.74 4.12
C THR A 360 5.03 -6.88 3.86
N PHE A 361 4.85 -5.79 3.13
CA PHE A 361 5.90 -4.79 2.98
C PHE A 361 5.44 -3.44 3.56
N ARG A 362 6.40 -2.62 3.96
CA ARG A 362 6.20 -1.29 4.52
C ARG A 362 7.29 -0.34 4.03
N ALA A 363 6.95 0.94 3.90
CA ALA A 363 7.96 1.98 3.81
C ALA A 363 8.40 2.41 5.21
N ASP A 364 9.69 2.72 5.36
CA ASP A 364 10.27 3.29 6.57
C ASP A 364 11.33 4.30 6.15
N GLY A 365 11.00 5.58 6.31
CA GLY A 365 11.77 6.66 5.72
C GLY A 365 11.81 6.55 4.19
N ASN A 366 13.00 6.41 3.62
CA ASN A 366 13.25 6.30 2.18
C ASN A 366 13.52 4.84 1.72
N ALA A 367 13.26 3.86 2.59
CA ALA A 367 13.50 2.44 2.32
C ALA A 367 12.20 1.63 2.36
N LEU A 368 12.20 0.51 1.63
CA LEU A 368 11.11 -0.47 1.62
C LEU A 368 11.59 -1.77 2.21
N PHE A 369 10.81 -2.31 3.15
CA PHE A 369 11.11 -3.54 3.87
C PHE A 369 9.98 -4.54 3.69
N ILE A 370 10.33 -5.80 3.44
CA ILE A 370 9.44 -6.95 3.50
C ILE A 370 9.73 -7.68 4.81
N ASP A 371 8.73 -7.72 5.68
CA ASP A 371 8.85 -8.32 7.02
C ASP A 371 8.58 -9.83 6.93
N LEU A 372 9.54 -10.64 7.37
CA LEU A 372 9.41 -12.10 7.42
C LEU A 372 9.55 -12.58 8.86
N LYS A 373 8.48 -13.20 9.40
CA LYS A 373 8.37 -13.60 10.80
C LYS A 373 8.12 -15.10 10.92
N ALA A 374 8.81 -15.73 11.85
CA ALA A 374 8.53 -17.10 12.26
C ALA A 374 7.19 -17.19 13.01
N SER A 375 6.50 -18.32 12.84
CA SER A 375 5.20 -18.57 13.44
C SER A 375 5.22 -18.45 14.97
N GLY A 376 4.43 -17.52 15.51
CA GLY A 376 4.21 -17.36 16.94
C GLY A 376 5.42 -16.78 17.67
N ASP A 377 6.17 -15.92 16.98
CA ASP A 377 7.33 -15.18 17.49
C ASP A 377 8.43 -16.09 18.06
N LYS A 378 8.49 -17.33 17.59
CA LYS A 378 9.52 -18.29 17.99
C LYS A 378 10.85 -17.92 17.33
N GLU A 379 11.93 -17.97 18.08
CA GLU A 379 13.29 -17.75 17.59
C GLU A 379 13.76 -18.95 16.74
N LEU A 380 13.26 -19.09 15.51
CA LEU A 380 13.56 -20.24 14.64
C LEU A 380 14.54 -19.92 13.51
N ILE A 381 14.85 -18.63 13.35
CA ILE A 381 15.67 -18.12 12.26
C ILE A 381 17.10 -18.04 12.76
N ARG A 382 17.99 -18.86 12.21
CA ARG A 382 19.40 -18.82 12.57
C ARG A 382 20.02 -17.59 11.93
N LEU A 383 20.42 -16.62 12.74
CA LEU A 383 21.19 -15.44 12.35
C LEU A 383 22.68 -15.72 12.56
N LYS A 384 23.48 -15.37 11.56
CA LYS A 384 24.94 -15.34 11.64
C LYS A 384 25.45 -13.95 11.30
N GLU A 385 26.19 -13.34 12.22
CA GLU A 385 26.84 -12.02 12.06
C GLU A 385 28.37 -12.23 12.05
N GLY A 386 28.98 -12.32 10.88
CA GLY A 386 30.40 -12.67 10.79
C GLY A 386 30.69 -14.18 11.00
N PRO A 387 31.94 -14.58 11.31
CA PRO A 387 32.35 -15.98 11.26
C PRO A 387 31.88 -16.84 12.44
N GLU A 388 31.74 -16.26 13.63
CA GLU A 388 31.52 -16.98 14.90
C GLU A 388 30.23 -16.59 15.63
N ASP A 389 29.65 -15.42 15.38
CA ASP A 389 28.44 -14.98 16.08
C ASP A 389 27.20 -15.62 15.46
N ILE A 390 26.57 -16.52 16.22
CA ILE A 390 25.35 -17.21 15.84
C ILE A 390 24.30 -16.93 16.90
N SER A 391 23.09 -16.58 16.48
CA SER A 391 21.93 -16.49 17.36
C SER A 391 20.68 -16.99 16.65
N TYR A 392 19.59 -17.18 17.39
CA TYR A 392 18.27 -17.41 16.83
C TYR A 392 17.40 -16.17 17.04
N VAL A 393 16.74 -15.74 15.98
CA VAL A 393 15.81 -14.60 15.97
C VAL A 393 14.45 -15.04 15.45
N SER A 394 13.42 -14.25 15.72
CA SER A 394 12.04 -14.54 15.29
C SER A 394 11.68 -13.92 13.94
N GLU A 395 12.44 -12.94 13.47
CA GLU A 395 12.13 -12.21 12.25
C GLU A 395 13.39 -11.67 11.56
N PHE A 396 13.26 -11.35 10.28
CA PHE A 396 14.24 -10.59 9.50
C PHE A 396 13.51 -9.80 8.41
N GLU A 397 14.21 -8.83 7.83
CA GLU A 397 13.67 -7.95 6.81
C GLU A 397 14.44 -8.13 5.50
N VAL A 398 13.73 -8.03 4.37
CA VAL A 398 14.30 -7.97 3.03
C VAL A 398 14.08 -6.57 2.47
N ARG A 399 15.08 -5.97 1.84
CA ARG A 399 14.95 -4.65 1.21
C ARG A 399 14.51 -4.76 -0.24
N ALA A 400 13.71 -3.81 -0.70
CA ALA A 400 13.33 -3.67 -2.10
C ALA A 400 13.76 -2.30 -2.67
N PRO A 401 14.08 -2.21 -3.98
CA PRO A 401 14.46 -0.96 -4.63
C PRO A 401 13.27 -0.03 -4.89
N ASP A 402 12.06 -0.58 -5.02
CA ASP A 402 10.84 0.15 -5.32
C ASP A 402 9.60 -0.65 -4.83
N ILE A 403 8.44 0.00 -4.84
CA ILE A 403 7.18 -0.51 -4.30
C ILE A 403 6.72 -1.76 -5.05
N GLU A 404 6.88 -1.80 -6.38
CA GLU A 404 6.39 -2.92 -7.18
C GLU A 404 7.25 -4.16 -6.97
N THR A 405 8.56 -3.99 -6.87
CA THR A 405 9.47 -5.06 -6.47
C THR A 405 9.17 -5.54 -5.04
N ALA A 406 8.88 -4.62 -4.11
CA ALA A 406 8.49 -4.98 -2.73
C ALA A 406 7.20 -5.81 -2.70
N ARG A 407 6.19 -5.40 -3.49
CA ARG A 407 4.92 -6.09 -3.65
C ARG A 407 5.10 -7.49 -4.26
N GLU A 408 5.96 -7.61 -5.27
CA GLU A 408 6.27 -8.91 -5.88
C GLU A 408 6.97 -9.85 -4.90
N ILE A 409 7.99 -9.36 -4.19
CA ILE A 409 8.71 -10.15 -3.18
C ILE A 409 7.76 -10.61 -2.07
N ALA A 410 6.91 -9.72 -1.54
CA ALA A 410 5.94 -10.05 -0.49
C ALA A 410 4.89 -11.07 -0.98
N GLY A 411 4.34 -10.89 -2.18
CA GLY A 411 3.41 -11.84 -2.79
C GLY A 411 4.04 -13.22 -3.02
N ALA A 412 5.27 -13.25 -3.56
CA ALA A 412 6.01 -14.48 -3.80
C ALA A 412 6.37 -15.21 -2.49
N PHE A 413 6.83 -14.51 -1.45
CA PHE A 413 7.10 -15.12 -0.14
C PHE A 413 5.84 -15.69 0.49
N THR A 414 4.72 -14.97 0.42
CA THR A 414 3.44 -15.45 0.98
C THR A 414 3.06 -16.80 0.38
N GLN A 415 3.08 -16.93 -0.94
CA GLN A 415 2.77 -18.19 -1.60
C GLN A 415 3.85 -19.25 -1.36
N PHE A 416 5.13 -18.88 -1.46
CA PHE A 416 6.26 -19.79 -1.24
C PHE A 416 6.19 -20.45 0.15
N ASN A 417 5.96 -19.66 1.19
CA ASN A 417 5.87 -20.13 2.57
C ASN A 417 4.63 -21.01 2.81
N GLN A 418 3.48 -20.66 2.20
CA GLN A 418 2.28 -21.50 2.26
C GLN A 418 2.55 -22.88 1.64
N LEU A 419 3.14 -22.93 0.45
CA LEU A 419 3.47 -24.19 -0.21
C LEU A 419 4.56 -24.97 0.54
N ALA A 420 5.52 -24.28 1.17
CA ALA A 420 6.51 -24.88 2.07
C ALA A 420 5.83 -25.59 3.24
N MET A 421 4.84 -24.96 3.88
CA MET A 421 4.05 -25.58 4.94
C MET A 421 3.29 -26.83 4.47
N GLU A 422 2.67 -26.78 3.29
CA GLU A 422 1.96 -27.92 2.72
C GLU A 422 2.93 -29.08 2.44
N LYS A 423 4.08 -28.78 1.85
CA LYS A 423 5.14 -29.76 1.57
C LYS A 423 5.70 -30.37 2.86
N MET A 424 5.90 -29.55 3.90
CA MET A 424 6.34 -30.02 5.21
C MET A 424 5.30 -30.93 5.88
N LYS A 425 4.01 -30.63 5.78
CA LYS A 425 2.94 -31.49 6.31
C LYS A 425 2.87 -32.85 5.63
N GLN A 426 3.28 -32.92 4.36
CA GLN A 426 3.31 -34.17 3.59
C GLN A 426 4.61 -34.96 3.79
N SER A 427 5.68 -34.33 4.28
CA SER A 427 6.93 -35.01 4.54
C SER A 427 6.86 -35.77 5.87
N THR A 428 7.38 -36.99 5.86
CA THR A 428 7.64 -37.75 7.09
C THR A 428 9.15 -37.72 7.33
N ALA A 429 9.58 -37.41 8.55
CA ALA A 429 11.01 -37.38 8.87
C ALA A 429 11.62 -38.79 8.84
N PHE A 430 10.81 -39.80 9.18
CA PHE A 430 11.19 -41.21 9.25
C PHE A 430 10.03 -42.07 8.73
N ALA A 431 10.35 -43.16 8.02
CA ALA A 431 9.37 -44.09 7.48
C ALA A 431 8.71 -44.93 8.59
N ASP A 432 9.46 -45.27 9.64
CA ASP A 432 8.99 -46.07 10.76
C ASP A 432 9.78 -45.78 12.07
N PRO A 433 9.30 -46.29 13.24
CA PRO A 433 10.00 -46.09 14.50
C PRO A 433 11.42 -46.70 14.58
N ALA A 434 11.74 -47.72 13.78
CA ALA A 434 13.09 -48.32 13.80
C ALA A 434 14.10 -47.41 13.10
N GLU A 435 13.71 -46.75 12.02
CA GLU A 435 14.51 -45.71 11.38
C GLU A 435 14.73 -44.50 12.31
N ALA A 436 13.66 -44.05 12.99
CA ALA A 436 13.73 -42.99 14.00
C ALA A 436 14.69 -43.35 15.16
N GLU A 437 14.59 -44.56 15.69
CA GLU A 437 15.51 -45.05 16.73
C GLU A 437 16.96 -45.07 16.22
N ASN A 438 17.18 -45.61 15.02
CA ASN A 438 18.51 -45.64 14.42
C ASN A 438 19.07 -44.22 14.20
N TYR A 439 18.22 -43.25 13.85
CA TYR A 439 18.63 -41.85 13.77
C TYR A 439 19.12 -41.35 15.13
N LEU A 440 18.36 -41.54 16.21
CA LEU A 440 18.76 -41.10 17.56
C LEU A 440 20.10 -41.68 17.99
N LEU A 441 20.30 -42.99 17.79
CA LEU A 441 21.53 -43.69 18.18
C LEU A 441 22.77 -43.23 17.40
N ASN A 442 22.60 -42.74 16.16
CA ASN A 442 23.71 -42.39 15.27
C ASN A 442 23.90 -40.89 15.02
N LYS A 443 22.89 -40.05 15.31
CA LYS A 443 22.87 -38.62 14.96
C LYS A 443 22.73 -37.70 16.16
N VAL A 444 22.50 -38.23 17.37
CA VAL A 444 22.78 -37.50 18.61
C VAL A 444 24.29 -37.65 18.87
N ASP A 445 25.06 -36.70 18.34
CA ASP A 445 26.53 -36.75 18.30
C ASP A 445 27.17 -35.44 18.79
N LYS A 446 28.45 -35.24 18.48
CA LYS A 446 29.18 -34.00 18.81
C LYS A 446 28.47 -32.77 18.22
N VAL A 447 28.19 -31.80 19.08
CA VAL A 447 27.69 -30.47 18.70
C VAL A 447 28.69 -29.42 19.16
N VAL A 448 28.88 -28.40 18.36
CA VAL A 448 29.68 -27.20 18.72
C VAL A 448 28.72 -26.02 18.63
N ILE A 449 28.58 -25.30 19.74
CA ILE A 449 27.75 -24.09 19.82
C ILE A 449 28.69 -22.97 20.25
N GLU A 450 28.86 -21.97 19.38
CA GLU A 450 29.90 -20.95 19.54
C GLU A 450 31.28 -21.60 19.80
N THR A 451 31.79 -21.47 21.02
CA THR A 451 33.08 -22.04 21.44
C THR A 451 32.95 -23.31 22.28
N ASP A 452 31.74 -23.63 22.75
CA ASP A 452 31.49 -24.81 23.58
C ASP A 452 31.32 -26.06 22.72
N THR A 453 31.92 -27.15 23.19
CA THR A 453 31.83 -28.45 22.54
C THR A 453 31.12 -29.43 23.45
N TYR A 454 30.02 -29.98 22.96
CA TYR A 454 29.24 -31.00 23.63
C TYR A 454 29.43 -32.35 22.94
N LEU A 455 29.99 -33.32 23.66
CA LEU A 455 30.08 -34.70 23.18
C LEU A 455 28.86 -35.45 23.68
N GLN A 456 27.98 -35.84 22.77
CA GLN A 456 26.71 -36.49 23.09
C GLN A 456 26.63 -37.88 22.47
N SER A 457 25.89 -38.78 23.11
CA SER A 457 25.51 -40.06 22.52
C SER A 457 24.21 -40.59 23.13
N MET A 458 23.50 -41.41 22.37
CA MET A 458 22.33 -42.14 22.84
C MET A 458 22.55 -43.64 22.66
N GLU A 459 22.25 -44.43 23.69
CA GLU A 459 22.44 -45.88 23.68
C GLU A 459 21.25 -46.64 24.31
N LYS A 460 21.04 -47.88 23.88
CA LYS A 460 20.07 -48.79 24.53
C LYS A 460 20.67 -49.33 25.82
N ASN A 461 19.85 -49.44 26.88
CA ASN A 461 20.28 -49.88 28.19
C ASN A 461 19.50 -51.13 28.65
N GLY A 462 19.71 -52.25 27.95
CA GLY A 462 19.13 -53.55 28.31
C GLY A 462 17.74 -53.82 27.72
N ASP A 463 16.70 -53.13 28.22
CA ASP A 463 15.31 -53.25 27.71
C ASP A 463 15.12 -52.42 26.42
N GLU A 464 14.20 -52.82 25.54
CA GLU A 464 13.91 -52.13 24.28
C GLU A 464 13.47 -50.67 24.49
N CYS A 465 12.80 -50.36 25.61
CA CYS A 465 12.33 -49.01 25.93
C CYS A 465 13.19 -48.28 26.95
N LEU A 466 14.27 -48.89 27.46
CA LEU A 466 15.18 -48.28 28.41
C LEU A 466 16.37 -47.69 27.64
N MET A 467 16.47 -46.37 27.64
CA MET A 467 17.51 -45.63 26.94
C MET A 467 18.44 -44.92 27.92
N ARG A 468 19.60 -44.58 27.41
CA ARG A 468 20.59 -43.79 28.12
C ARG A 468 21.13 -42.70 27.20
N TYR A 469 21.17 -41.49 27.71
CA TYR A 469 21.72 -40.31 27.04
C TYR A 469 22.96 -39.83 27.80
N ASN A 470 24.08 -39.73 27.10
CA ASN A 470 25.33 -39.20 27.62
C ASN A 470 25.57 -37.82 27.04
N ILE A 471 25.98 -36.86 27.87
CA ILE A 471 26.48 -35.56 27.44
C ILE A 471 27.72 -35.19 28.26
N THR A 472 28.77 -34.78 27.57
CA THR A 472 29.97 -34.19 28.18
C THR A 472 30.13 -32.79 27.64
N ASP A 473 30.10 -31.82 28.53
CA ASP A 473 30.54 -30.47 28.23
C ASP A 473 32.07 -30.43 28.32
N VAL A 474 32.72 -30.16 27.21
CA VAL A 474 34.19 -30.17 27.11
C VAL A 474 34.80 -28.90 27.70
N SER A 475 34.09 -27.77 27.70
CA SER A 475 34.64 -26.52 28.27
C SER A 475 34.72 -26.59 29.79
N ASP A 476 33.73 -27.21 30.42
CA ASP A 476 33.62 -27.34 31.88
C ASP A 476 34.03 -28.73 32.43
N ASP A 477 34.53 -29.65 31.59
CA ASP A 477 34.82 -31.07 31.90
C ASP A 477 33.71 -31.76 32.73
N THR A 478 32.46 -31.36 32.51
CA THR A 478 31.31 -31.86 33.26
C THR A 478 30.60 -32.92 32.45
N ARG A 479 30.33 -34.08 33.07
CA ARG A 479 29.73 -35.23 32.40
C ARG A 479 28.41 -35.59 33.04
N TYR A 480 27.35 -35.60 32.24
CA TYR A 480 26.05 -36.09 32.65
C TYR A 480 25.68 -37.37 31.91
N ASN A 481 25.01 -38.26 32.63
CA ASN A 481 24.35 -39.43 32.07
C ASN A 481 22.91 -39.48 32.58
N TYR A 482 21.97 -39.71 31.68
CA TYR A 482 20.54 -39.81 31.98
C TYR A 482 20.04 -41.19 31.57
N GLU A 483 19.55 -41.97 32.53
CA GLU A 483 18.85 -43.24 32.27
C GLU A 483 17.35 -43.05 32.42
N PHE A 484 16.58 -43.39 31.39
CA PHE A 484 15.13 -43.14 31.36
C PHE A 484 14.40 -44.21 30.55
N ASN A 485 13.15 -44.49 30.92
CA ASN A 485 12.26 -45.33 30.15
C ASN A 485 11.39 -44.46 29.23
N LEU A 486 11.36 -44.77 27.94
CA LEU A 486 10.54 -44.06 26.96
C LEU A 486 9.05 -44.06 27.33
N LYS A 487 8.56 -45.10 28.03
CA LYS A 487 7.16 -45.18 28.49
C LYS A 487 6.79 -44.09 29.50
N ASP A 488 7.78 -43.56 30.21
CA ASP A 488 7.57 -42.55 31.24
C ASP A 488 7.59 -41.13 30.67
N LEU A 489 8.06 -40.92 29.44
CA LEU A 489 8.14 -39.60 28.81
C LEU A 489 6.77 -39.08 28.36
N ASP A 490 6.50 -37.81 28.61
CA ASP A 490 5.31 -37.14 28.08
C ASP A 490 5.55 -36.73 26.63
N ILE A 491 4.97 -37.49 25.71
CA ILE A 491 5.11 -37.24 24.28
C ILE A 491 4.76 -35.79 23.89
N TYR A 492 3.81 -35.15 24.55
CA TYR A 492 3.40 -33.79 24.20
C TYR A 492 4.41 -32.73 24.65
N LYS A 493 5.26 -33.08 25.63
CA LYS A 493 6.33 -32.24 26.16
C LYS A 493 7.71 -32.55 25.60
N ILE A 494 7.83 -33.49 24.66
CA ILE A 494 9.04 -33.64 23.83
C ILE A 494 8.98 -32.54 22.78
N GLN A 495 9.65 -31.41 23.00
CA GLN A 495 9.56 -30.25 22.12
C GLN A 495 10.93 -29.64 21.89
N PHE A 496 11.27 -29.35 20.64
CA PHE A 496 12.44 -28.54 20.38
C PHE A 496 12.19 -27.06 20.73
N ASN A 497 13.24 -26.39 21.20
CA ASN A 497 13.28 -24.98 21.54
C ASN A 497 14.63 -24.39 21.13
N THR A 498 14.70 -23.06 21.16
CA THR A 498 15.91 -22.29 20.92
C THR A 498 16.13 -21.31 22.06
N LYS A 499 17.39 -20.96 22.31
CA LYS A 499 17.78 -19.93 23.29
C LYS A 499 19.16 -19.39 22.94
N GLY A 500 19.26 -18.11 22.58
CA GLY A 500 20.53 -17.52 22.18
C GLY A 500 21.06 -18.23 20.92
N SER A 501 22.23 -18.86 21.01
CA SER A 501 22.84 -19.64 19.93
C SER A 501 22.46 -21.12 19.92
N GLU A 502 21.67 -21.58 20.89
CA GLU A 502 21.38 -22.99 21.09
C GLU A 502 20.05 -23.42 20.46
N ALA A 503 20.05 -24.56 19.77
CA ALA A 503 18.85 -25.34 19.50
C ALA A 503 18.91 -26.65 20.32
N PHE A 504 17.81 -27.02 20.96
CA PHE A 504 17.77 -28.20 21.82
C PHE A 504 16.38 -28.82 21.88
N VAL A 505 16.30 -30.08 22.27
CA VAL A 505 15.04 -30.79 22.52
C VAL A 505 14.82 -30.93 24.03
N ASN A 506 13.76 -30.30 24.54
CA ASN A 506 13.29 -30.49 25.90
C ASN A 506 12.51 -31.80 25.98
N ILE A 507 12.79 -32.58 27.02
CA ILE A 507 12.15 -33.86 27.28
C ILE A 507 11.70 -33.86 28.74
N GLU A 508 10.42 -34.10 28.99
CA GLU A 508 9.84 -34.17 30.33
C GLU A 508 9.09 -35.49 30.55
N VAL A 509 9.07 -35.94 31.81
CA VAL A 509 8.36 -37.12 32.28
C VAL A 509 6.87 -36.80 32.48
N LYS A 510 6.01 -37.80 32.23
CA LYS A 510 4.56 -37.75 32.48
C LYS A 510 4.28 -37.37 33.93
N GLY A 511 3.55 -36.27 34.09
CA GLY A 511 3.15 -35.76 35.40
C GLY A 511 4.26 -35.07 36.20
N GLY A 512 5.44 -34.83 35.62
CA GLY A 512 6.55 -34.14 36.30
C GLY A 512 7.13 -34.94 37.47
N ASN A 513 7.11 -36.27 37.37
CA ASN A 513 7.70 -37.13 38.39
C ASN A 513 9.20 -37.30 38.14
N ASP A 514 10.01 -37.32 39.19
CA ASP A 514 11.45 -37.57 39.12
C ASP A 514 11.74 -39.04 38.78
N LEU A 515 11.64 -39.41 37.49
CA LEU A 515 11.84 -40.78 37.00
C LEU A 515 13.06 -40.94 36.09
N VAL A 516 13.74 -39.84 35.73
CA VAL A 516 15.00 -39.90 35.00
C VAL A 516 16.13 -39.97 36.01
N LYS A 517 16.92 -41.04 35.99
CA LYS A 517 18.08 -41.18 36.87
C LYS A 517 19.25 -40.40 36.27
N SER A 518 19.75 -39.37 36.97
CA SER A 518 20.93 -38.61 36.54
C SER A 518 22.20 -39.08 37.25
N TYR A 519 23.31 -38.99 36.53
CA TYR A 519 24.65 -39.14 37.07
C TYR A 519 25.47 -37.93 36.68
N GLU A 520 26.25 -37.40 37.61
CA GLU A 520 27.23 -36.34 37.37
C GLU A 520 28.62 -36.92 37.62
N ASN A 521 29.50 -36.83 36.63
CA ASN A 521 30.87 -37.34 36.69
C ASN A 521 30.99 -38.84 37.09
N GLY A 522 29.96 -39.63 36.76
CA GLY A 522 29.88 -41.06 37.03
C GLY A 522 29.30 -41.43 38.40
N GLU A 523 29.02 -40.44 39.26
CA GLU A 523 28.31 -40.65 40.53
C GLU A 523 26.82 -40.38 40.35
N VAL A 524 25.97 -41.14 41.05
CA VAL A 524 24.52 -40.88 41.05
C VAL A 524 24.29 -39.52 41.72
N ASP A 525 23.67 -38.59 41.01
CA ASP A 525 23.31 -37.28 41.54
C ASP A 525 21.91 -37.34 42.17
N LYS A 526 20.86 -37.23 41.34
CA LYS A 526 19.45 -37.31 41.77
C LYS A 526 18.57 -37.93 40.69
N TYR A 527 17.29 -38.08 40.99
CA TYR A 527 16.31 -38.25 39.93
C TYR A 527 15.80 -36.87 39.51
N THR A 528 15.50 -36.71 38.23
CA THR A 528 14.98 -35.49 37.62
C THR A 528 13.73 -35.80 36.81
N ASP A 529 12.91 -34.79 36.55
CA ASP A 529 11.67 -34.89 35.78
C ASP A 529 11.87 -34.62 34.28
N GLY A 530 13.08 -34.25 33.86
CA GLY A 530 13.41 -33.99 32.47
C GLY A 530 14.89 -33.74 32.21
N PHE A 531 15.23 -33.62 30.93
CA PHE A 531 16.57 -33.29 30.44
C PHE A 531 16.49 -32.66 29.03
N GLN A 532 17.63 -32.19 28.54
CA GLN A 532 17.75 -31.54 27.22
C GLN A 532 18.74 -32.28 26.34
N ILE A 533 18.47 -32.34 25.03
CA ILE A 533 19.42 -32.81 24.01
C ILE A 533 19.82 -31.63 23.13
N LYS A 534 21.11 -31.30 23.06
CA LYS A 534 21.61 -30.21 22.21
C LYS A 534 21.65 -30.65 20.74
N ALA A 535 21.29 -29.75 19.84
CA ALA A 535 21.29 -29.95 18.40
C ALA A 535 22.16 -28.90 17.70
N LYS A 536 22.68 -29.25 16.51
CA LYS A 536 23.49 -28.37 15.65
C LYS A 536 22.67 -27.20 15.11
N ASP A 537 21.40 -27.47 14.80
CA ASP A 537 20.45 -26.50 14.28
C ASP A 537 19.01 -26.93 14.59
N VAL A 538 18.06 -26.05 14.25
CA VAL A 538 16.62 -26.28 14.40
C VAL A 538 16.15 -27.52 13.63
N GLU A 539 16.73 -27.83 12.47
CA GLU A 539 16.30 -28.97 11.65
C GLU A 539 16.74 -30.31 12.25
N GLN A 540 17.93 -30.38 12.83
CA GLN A 540 18.36 -31.54 13.63
C GLN A 540 17.51 -31.65 14.89
N ALA A 541 17.22 -30.55 15.58
CA ALA A 541 16.38 -30.57 16.78
C ALA A 541 14.97 -31.11 16.46
N ARG A 542 14.38 -30.68 15.34
CA ARG A 542 13.08 -31.16 14.82
C ARG A 542 13.11 -32.65 14.50
N LYS A 543 14.20 -33.15 13.91
CA LYS A 543 14.40 -34.58 13.64
C LYS A 543 14.56 -35.40 14.93
N ILE A 544 15.31 -34.89 15.91
CA ILE A 544 15.45 -35.53 17.23
C ILE A 544 14.10 -35.59 17.95
N GLU A 545 13.34 -34.48 17.98
CA GLU A 545 11.98 -34.44 18.55
C GLU A 545 11.07 -35.49 17.88
N THR A 546 11.00 -35.47 16.55
CA THR A 546 10.13 -36.39 15.79
C THR A 546 10.52 -37.84 16.05
N ALA A 547 11.82 -38.14 16.06
CA ALA A 547 12.30 -39.49 16.33
C ALA A 547 11.95 -39.94 17.75
N LEU A 548 12.19 -39.10 18.76
CA LEU A 548 11.87 -39.43 20.15
C LEU A 548 10.37 -39.66 20.35
N ARG A 549 9.52 -38.83 19.73
CA ARG A 549 8.06 -39.01 19.77
C ARG A 549 7.66 -40.37 19.17
N MET A 550 8.14 -40.71 17.98
CA MET A 550 7.81 -41.98 17.31
C MET A 550 8.25 -43.22 18.12
N VAL A 551 9.47 -43.21 18.68
CA VAL A 551 9.97 -44.34 19.48
C VAL A 551 9.22 -44.41 20.82
N THR A 552 8.86 -43.27 21.40
CA THR A 552 8.02 -43.19 22.61
C THR A 552 6.61 -43.75 22.37
N GLU A 553 5.98 -43.46 21.24
CA GLU A 553 4.66 -44.02 20.85
C GLU A 553 4.71 -45.54 20.73
N LYS A 554 5.71 -46.05 20.00
CA LYS A 554 5.96 -47.49 19.87
C LYS A 554 6.08 -48.16 21.25
N CYS A 555 6.84 -47.55 22.16
CA CYS A 555 7.03 -48.05 23.52
C CYS A 555 5.77 -47.99 24.39
N ASN A 556 4.89 -47.02 24.17
CA ASN A 556 3.59 -46.93 24.83
C ASN A 556 2.57 -47.97 24.31
N GLY A 557 2.89 -48.70 23.23
CA GLY A 557 2.02 -49.70 22.62
C GLY A 557 0.91 -49.11 21.74
N ASN A 558 1.13 -47.89 21.22
CA ASN A 558 0.23 -47.19 20.30
C ASN A 558 0.64 -47.35 18.84
#